data_AF-A0A9X4SP51-F1
#
_entry.id   AF-A0A9X4SP51-F1
#
_cell.length_a   1.000
_cell.length_b   1.000
_cell.length_c   1.000
_cell.angle_alpha   90.00
_cell.angle_beta   90.00
_cell.angle_gamma   90.00
#
_symmetry.space_group_name_H-M   'P 1'
#
loop_
_entity.id
_entity.type
_entity.pdbx_description
1 polymer ?
#
loop_
_entity_poly.entity_id
_entity_poly.type
_entity_poly.pdbx_seq_one_letter_code
_entity_poly.pdbx_strand_id
1 'polypeptide(L)' 'MSFLDFLTDLVDNTKEERFPDIDWYCDNCNEYLNIQDGFDDRKYVWKCTECGFKSSISRDNIFY' A
#
# COMPACT_ATOMS: atom_id res chain seq x y z
N MET A 1 29.07 19.60 1.80
CA MET A 1 27.76 18.97 1.59
C MET A 1 27.73 18.50 0.16
N SER A 2 27.68 17.19 -0.06
CA SER A 2 27.82 16.60 -1.39
C SER A 2 26.48 16.65 -2.11
N PHE A 3 26.51 16.88 -3.42
CA PHE A 3 25.33 16.77 -4.30
C PHE A 3 24.67 15.39 -4.21
N LEU A 4 25.44 14.38 -3.79
CA LEU A 4 24.99 13.00 -3.59
C LEU A 4 24.15 12.83 -2.31
N ASP A 5 24.38 13.63 -1.27
CA ASP A 5 23.59 13.59 -0.03
C ASP A 5 22.17 14.16 -0.24
N PHE A 6 22.01 15.05 -1.23
CA PHE A 6 20.70 15.60 -1.62
C PHE A 6 19.90 14.64 -2.51
N LEU A 7 20.58 13.74 -3.22
CA LEU A 7 19.94 12.71 -4.04
C LEU A 7 19.51 11.50 -3.20
N THR A 8 20.21 11.17 -2.12
CA THR A 8 19.79 10.09 -1.21
C THR A 8 18.45 10.39 -0.53
N ASP A 9 18.17 11.66 -0.19
CA ASP A 9 16.88 12.07 0.38
C ASP A 9 15.72 12.01 -0.62
N LEU A 10 16.00 11.95 -1.93
CA LEU A 10 15.01 11.76 -3.01
C LEU A 10 14.83 10.29 -3.40
N VAL A 11 15.78 9.43 -3.06
CA VAL A 11 15.73 7.98 -3.37
C VAL A 11 15.03 7.18 -2.25
N ASP A 12 15.06 7.67 -1.01
CA ASP A 12 14.56 6.95 0.17
C ASP A 12 13.30 7.58 0.81
N ASN A 13 12.50 8.29 0.01
CA ASN A 13 11.11 8.63 0.38
C ASN A 13 10.10 7.63 -0.21
N THR A 14 10.54 6.40 -0.46
CA THR A 14 9.66 5.30 -0.78
C THR A 14 9.36 4.59 0.54
N LYS A 15 8.10 4.67 1.00
CA LYS A 15 7.61 3.69 1.97
C LYS A 15 7.94 2.32 1.37
N GLU A 16 8.86 1.55 1.96
CA GLU A 16 9.12 0.19 1.48
C GLU A 16 7.80 -0.61 1.48
N GLU A 17 7.19 -0.77 0.32
CA GLU A 17 5.96 -1.54 0.19
C GLU A 17 6.26 -2.99 0.58
N ARG A 18 5.39 -3.60 1.37
CA ARG A 18 5.53 -5.02 1.74
C ARG A 18 5.29 -5.93 0.53
N PHE A 19 4.41 -5.50 -0.36
CA PHE A 19 3.99 -6.19 -1.57
C PHE A 19 4.12 -5.21 -2.75
N PRO A 20 5.34 -5.05 -3.30
CA PRO A 20 5.58 -4.11 -4.40
C PRO A 20 4.77 -4.51 -5.63
N ASP A 21 4.28 -3.51 -6.35
CA ASP A 21 3.51 -3.66 -7.60
C ASP A 21 2.21 -4.48 -7.46
N ILE A 22 1.60 -4.50 -6.27
CA ILE A 22 0.32 -5.19 -6.01
C ILE A 22 -0.83 -4.20 -5.89
N ASP A 23 -1.85 -4.41 -6.71
CA ASP A 23 -3.13 -3.72 -6.62
C ASP A 23 -4.08 -4.40 -5.64
N TRP A 24 -4.44 -3.68 -4.59
CA TRP A 24 -5.39 -4.12 -3.57
C TRP A 24 -6.77 -3.55 -3.84
N TYR A 25 -7.77 -4.43 -3.80
CA TYR A 25 -9.17 -4.06 -3.94
C TYR A 25 -9.96 -4.49 -2.70
N CYS A 26 -11.02 -3.75 -2.37
CA CYS A 26 -11.91 -4.13 -1.28
C CYS A 26 -12.68 -5.40 -1.63
N ASP A 27 -12.60 -6.44 -0.80
CA ASP A 27 -13.27 -7.73 -1.01
C ASP A 27 -14.81 -7.65 -1.02
N ASN A 28 -15.39 -6.50 -0.65
CA ASN A 28 -16.84 -6.29 -0.60
C ASN A 28 -17.34 -5.33 -1.70
N CYS A 29 -16.77 -4.12 -1.80
CA CYS A 29 -17.24 -3.11 -2.75
C CYS A 29 -16.35 -2.95 -3.99
N ASN A 30 -15.24 -3.70 -4.06
CA ASN A 30 -14.27 -3.66 -5.16
C ASN A 30 -13.61 -2.29 -5.40
N GLU A 31 -13.60 -1.43 -4.38
CA GLU A 31 -12.91 -0.14 -4.41
C GLU A 31 -11.38 -0.34 -4.40
N TYR A 32 -10.65 0.53 -5.10
CA TYR A 32 -9.19 0.49 -5.12
C TYR A 32 -8.61 1.01 -3.80
N LEU A 33 -7.89 0.14 -3.07
CA LEU A 33 -7.43 0.45 -1.71
C LEU A 33 -6.14 1.26 -1.69
N ASN A 34 -5.25 1.07 -2.67
CA ASN A 34 -3.92 1.71 -2.68
C ASN A 34 -3.99 3.24 -2.69
N ILE A 35 -5.08 3.82 -3.19
CA ILE A 35 -5.30 5.29 -3.23
C ILE A 35 -5.97 5.84 -1.96
N GLN A 36 -6.42 4.99 -1.04
CA GLN A 36 -7.08 5.43 0.18
C GLN A 36 -6.07 6.06 1.13
N ASP A 37 -6.44 7.19 1.75
CA ASP A 37 -5.54 7.93 2.62
C ASP A 37 -5.05 7.07 3.79
N GLY A 38 -3.72 7.04 3.97
CA GLY A 38 -3.07 6.24 5.00
C GLY A 38 -3.04 4.73 4.75
N PHE A 39 -3.39 4.26 3.54
CA PHE A 39 -3.19 2.87 3.12
C PHE A 39 -1.74 2.45 3.34
N ASP A 40 -1.58 1.23 3.84
CA ASP A 40 -0.30 0.65 4.21
C ASP A 40 -0.46 -0.87 4.16
N ASP A 41 0.20 -1.49 3.20
CA ASP A 41 0.13 -2.93 2.93
C ASP A 41 0.85 -3.79 3.99
N ARG A 42 1.59 -3.14 4.89
CA ARG A 42 2.14 -3.75 6.11
C ARG A 42 1.05 -3.98 7.15
N LYS A 43 -0.08 -3.27 7.06
CA LYS A 43 -1.26 -3.56 7.86
C LYS A 43 -1.95 -4.78 7.26
N TYR A 44 -1.82 -5.92 7.94
CA TYR A 44 -2.43 -7.21 7.56
C TYR A 44 -3.94 -7.13 7.25
N VAL A 45 -4.61 -6.08 7.71
CA VAL A 45 -6.02 -5.80 7.43
C VAL A 45 -6.17 -4.31 7.14
N TRP A 46 -6.94 -3.98 6.10
CA TRP A 46 -7.32 -2.62 5.77
C TRP A 46 -8.84 -2.45 5.87
N LYS A 47 -9.29 -1.38 6.54
CA LYS A 47 -10.70 -1.00 6.57
C LYS A 47 -10.97 -0.04 5.41
N CYS A 48 -11.73 -0.49 4.42
CA CYS A 48 -12.14 0.33 3.29
C CYS A 48 -12.82 1.63 3.77
N THR A 49 -12.34 2.78 3.28
CA THR A 49 -12.90 4.09 3.63
C THR A 49 -14.30 4.30 3.04
N GLU A 50 -14.60 3.68 1.90
CA GLU A 50 -15.89 3.79 1.21
C GLU A 50 -17.00 2.98 1.89
N CYS A 51 -16.79 1.67 2.12
CA CYS A 51 -17.84 0.79 2.63
C CYS A 51 -17.66 0.33 4.08
N GLY A 52 -16.49 0.56 4.69
CA GLY A 52 -16.18 0.14 6.05
C GLY A 52 -15.86 -1.35 6.23
N PHE A 53 -15.87 -2.15 5.16
CA PHE A 53 -15.47 -3.56 5.19
C PHE A 53 -13.96 -3.71 5.48
N LYS A 54 -13.58 -4.81 6.14
CA LYS A 54 -12.19 -5.11 6.50
C LYS A 54 -11.61 -6.16 5.56
N SER A 55 -10.77 -5.71 4.64
CA SER A 55 -10.08 -6.57 3.68
C SER A 55 -8.76 -7.08 4.22
N SER A 56 -8.43 -8.33 3.88
CA SER A 56 -7.17 -8.97 4.30
C SER A 56 -6.05 -8.64 3.31
N ILE A 57 -4.94 -8.14 3.83
CA ILE A 57 -3.74 -7.79 3.06
C ILE A 57 -2.66 -8.85 3.34
N SER A 58 -2.69 -9.93 2.55
CA SER A 58 -1.82 -11.09 2.71
C SER A 58 -1.43 -11.70 1.36
N ARG A 59 -0.30 -12.40 1.32
CA ARG A 59 0.16 -13.10 0.11
C ARG A 59 -0.86 -14.12 -0.41
N ASP A 60 -1.67 -14.70 0.48
CA ASP A 60 -2.71 -15.67 0.12
C ASP A 60 -3.83 -15.04 -0.75
N ASN A 61 -3.92 -13.71 -0.75
CA ASN A 61 -4.90 -12.95 -1.54
C ASN A 61 -4.30 -12.33 -2.81
N ILE A 62 -3.07 -12.71 -3.20
CA ILE A 62 -2.43 -12.25 -4.43
C ILE A 62 -2.66 -13.30 -5.52
N PHE A 63 -3.19 -12.86 -6.66
CA PHE A 63 -3.45 -13.68 -7.84
C PHE A 63 -2.59 -13.20 -9.02
N TYR A 64 -1.99 -14.13 -9.79
CA TYR A 64 -1.10 -13.85 -10.94
C TYR A 64 -1.82 -14.00 -12.28
#